data_AF-A0A955ZN72-F1
#
_entry.id   AF-A0A955ZN72-F1
#
_cell.length_a   1.000
_cell.length_b   1.000
_cell.length_c   1.000
_cell.angle_alpha   90.00
_cell.angle_beta   90.00
_cell.angle_gamma   90.00
#
_symmetry.space_group_name_H-M   'P 1'
#
loop_
_entity.id
_entity.type
_entity.pdbx_description
1 polymer ?
#
loop_
_entity_poly.entity_id
_entity_poly.type
_entity_poly.pdbx_seq_one_letter_code
_entity_poly.pdbx_strand_id
1 'polypeptide(L)'
;MAFKALARRSEGNTLEEPMVAVGRALVAGGVSVVVALAMASGCSASDGGASPGGGGGNAGNDASTGGSGGSDSGVIDAPVNDGALTADSACAEYSAEAKQAPAAMLIVLDQSLSMAQSGKWTAAQLAIVQAIDTPAFDNMSLGLLVYPAGQVPGPTCLLGLNVWCGVSALAQVPLTDTGFNKSSAPGVRQNIYNWLSSHQP
;
A
#
# COMPACT_ATOMS: atom_id res chain seq x y z
N MET A 1 -16.29 9.78 -30.13
CA MET A 1 -17.04 9.29 -28.94
C MET A 1 -17.10 10.44 -27.95
N ALA A 2 -18.25 11.11 -27.84
CA ALA A 2 -18.40 12.36 -27.08
C ALA A 2 -18.88 12.06 -25.65
N PHE A 3 -18.06 12.37 -24.65
CA PHE A 3 -18.42 12.28 -23.24
C PHE A 3 -19.29 13.48 -22.86
N LYS A 4 -20.58 13.23 -22.63
CA LYS A 4 -21.56 14.24 -22.21
C LYS A 4 -21.41 14.44 -20.69
N ALA A 5 -20.72 15.51 -20.31
CA ALA A 5 -20.59 15.95 -18.93
C ALA A 5 -21.97 16.34 -18.35
N LEU A 6 -22.43 15.61 -17.34
CA LEU A 6 -23.62 15.91 -16.57
C LEU A 6 -23.19 16.66 -15.30
N ALA A 7 -23.19 17.99 -15.40
CA ALA A 7 -23.06 18.88 -14.24
C ALA A 7 -24.33 18.80 -13.39
N ARG A 8 -24.25 18.17 -12.20
CA ARG A 8 -25.29 18.34 -11.18
C ARG A 8 -24.99 19.59 -10.37
N ARG A 9 -25.86 20.57 -10.56
CA ARG A 9 -26.04 21.76 -9.72
C ARG A 9 -26.63 21.29 -8.39
N SER A 10 -25.86 21.37 -7.29
CA SER A 10 -26.40 21.20 -5.94
C SER A 10 -26.81 22.58 -5.44
N GLU A 11 -28.12 22.80 -5.41
CA GLU A 11 -28.76 23.97 -4.81
C GLU A 11 -28.56 23.94 -3.30
N GLY A 12 -28.29 25.11 -2.73
CA GLY A 12 -28.07 25.29 -1.31
C GLY A 12 -29.34 25.00 -0.51
N ASN A 13 -29.14 24.41 0.66
CA ASN A 13 -30.13 24.42 1.73
C ASN A 13 -29.45 24.85 3.02
N THR A 14 -29.41 26.17 3.20
CA THR A 14 -29.19 26.83 4.49
C THR A 14 -30.46 26.65 5.31
N LEU A 15 -30.46 25.74 6.27
CA LEU A 15 -31.41 25.75 7.37
C LEU A 15 -30.65 25.53 8.68
N GLU A 16 -31.00 26.43 9.59
CA GLU A 16 -30.41 26.74 10.87
C GLU A 16 -30.59 25.62 11.91
N GLU A 17 -29.82 25.72 13.00
CA GLU A 17 -30.10 25.38 14.42
C GLU A 17 -28.86 24.76 15.12
N PRO A 18 -28.75 24.80 16.47
CA PRO A 18 -28.49 25.96 17.31
C PRO A 18 -27.11 25.89 18.02
N MET A 19 -26.64 27.03 18.52
CA MET A 19 -25.48 27.16 19.41
C MET A 19 -25.61 26.26 20.64
N VAL A 20 -24.88 25.15 20.68
CA VAL A 20 -24.52 24.48 21.94
C VAL A 20 -23.22 25.10 22.42
N ALA A 21 -23.33 26.00 23.37
CA ALA A 21 -22.22 26.53 24.16
C ALA A 21 -21.58 25.38 24.95
N VAL A 22 -20.49 24.81 24.43
CA VAL A 22 -19.66 23.86 25.16
C VAL A 22 -18.57 24.64 25.88
N GLY A 23 -18.71 24.69 27.20
CA GLY A 23 -17.76 25.30 28.12
C GLY A 23 -16.37 24.69 27.97
N ARG A 24 -15.37 25.57 27.88
CA ARG A 24 -13.95 25.23 27.95
C ARG A 24 -13.63 24.72 29.34
N ALA A 25 -13.56 23.40 29.52
CA ALA A 25 -12.87 22.78 30.65
C ALA A 25 -11.38 22.63 30.28
N LEU A 26 -10.59 23.56 30.80
CA LEU A 26 -9.14 23.59 30.70
C LEU A 26 -8.60 22.56 31.71
N VAL A 27 -8.35 21.32 31.27
CA VAL A 27 -7.62 20.33 32.08
C VAL A 27 -6.17 20.31 31.61
N ALA A 28 -5.36 21.12 32.29
CA ALA A 28 -3.92 21.01 32.27
C ALA A 28 -3.52 19.74 33.03
N GLY A 29 -3.17 18.70 32.28
CA GLY A 29 -2.64 17.45 32.81
C GLY A 29 -1.63 16.88 31.83
N GLY A 30 -0.38 17.35 31.94
CA GLY A 30 0.72 16.86 31.13
C GLY A 30 1.02 15.40 31.46
N VAL A 31 0.80 14.52 30.48
CA VAL A 31 1.38 13.18 30.46
C VAL A 31 2.30 13.14 29.26
N SER A 32 3.59 13.40 29.51
CA SER A 32 4.65 13.32 28.52
C SER A 32 5.01 11.85 28.33
N VAL A 33 4.35 11.16 27.39
CA VAL A 33 4.73 9.81 27.00
C VAL A 33 5.85 9.90 25.96
N VAL A 34 7.08 9.68 26.42
CA VAL A 34 8.24 9.47 25.55
C VAL A 34 8.14 8.04 25.01
N VAL A 35 7.64 7.88 23.78
CA VAL A 35 7.71 6.61 23.05
C VAL A 35 9.05 6.57 22.32
N ALA A 36 10.01 5.86 22.91
CA ALA A 36 11.26 5.50 22.24
C ALA A 36 10.98 4.43 21.18
N LEU A 37 10.99 4.83 19.90
CA LEU A 37 10.95 3.91 18.77
C LEU A 37 12.33 3.26 18.63
N ALA A 38 12.51 2.09 19.23
CA ALA A 38 13.65 1.22 18.95
C ALA A 38 13.44 0.57 17.58
N MET A 39 14.24 0.99 16.60
CA MET A 39 14.41 0.26 15.35
C MET A 39 15.17 -1.03 15.65
N ALA A 40 14.56 -2.19 15.40
CA ALA A 40 15.18 -3.44 14.93
C ALA A 40 14.30 -4.65 15.28
N SER A 41 13.67 -5.27 14.29
CA SER A 41 13.64 -6.72 14.10
C SER A 41 12.77 -7.04 12.88
N GLY A 42 13.43 -7.46 11.79
CA GLY A 42 12.76 -8.10 10.67
C GLY A 42 12.32 -9.52 11.06
N CYS A 43 11.09 -9.88 10.72
CA CYS A 43 10.65 -11.27 10.71
C CYS A 43 11.06 -11.91 9.38
N SER A 44 12.16 -12.67 9.40
CA SER A 44 12.36 -13.79 8.49
C SER A 44 11.56 -14.96 9.03
N ALA A 45 10.63 -15.49 8.25
CA ALA A 45 9.98 -16.77 8.54
C ALA A 45 11.03 -17.88 8.40
N SER A 46 11.45 -18.46 9.53
CA SER A 46 12.32 -19.62 9.57
C SER A 46 11.47 -20.84 9.92
N ASP A 47 11.28 -21.74 8.95
CA ASP A 47 10.90 -23.12 9.23
C ASP A 47 12.04 -23.79 10.02
N GLY A 48 11.65 -24.51 11.06
CA GLY A 48 12.57 -25.08 12.05
C GLY A 48 13.62 -26.02 11.46
N GLY A 49 14.88 -25.67 11.69
CA GLY A 49 16.02 -26.54 11.44
C GLY A 49 17.21 -26.04 12.26
N ALA A 50 17.42 -26.63 13.43
CA ALA A 50 18.58 -26.35 14.27
C ALA A 50 19.88 -26.76 13.55
N SER A 51 20.85 -25.83 13.48
CA SER A 51 22.27 -26.19 13.31
C SER A 51 23.15 -25.07 13.90
N PRO A 52 24.09 -25.37 14.83
CA PRO A 52 24.90 -24.35 15.49
C PRO A 52 26.25 -24.15 14.77
N GLY A 53 26.74 -22.91 14.77
CA GLY A 53 28.18 -22.61 14.76
C GLY A 53 28.77 -21.98 13.49
N GLY A 54 29.78 -21.13 13.73
CA GLY A 54 30.64 -20.48 12.73
C GLY A 54 30.11 -19.10 12.33
N GLY A 55 30.84 -18.00 12.42
CA GLY A 55 32.28 -17.78 12.34
C GLY A 55 32.44 -16.54 11.47
N GLY A 56 33.13 -15.51 11.96
CA GLY A 56 33.29 -14.24 11.25
C GLY A 56 33.97 -14.43 9.88
N GLY A 57 33.50 -13.68 8.88
CA GLY A 57 34.09 -13.61 7.56
C GLY A 57 34.02 -12.19 7.02
N ASN A 58 35.18 -11.61 6.73
CA ASN A 58 35.37 -10.31 6.09
C ASN A 58 34.68 -10.25 4.73
N ALA A 59 34.14 -9.08 4.40
CA ALA A 59 33.72 -8.73 3.05
C ALA A 59 34.92 -8.82 2.08
N GLY A 60 34.91 -9.85 1.24
CA GLY A 60 35.77 -9.98 0.06
C GLY A 60 35.14 -9.24 -1.11
N ASN A 61 35.95 -8.47 -1.83
CA ASN A 61 35.62 -7.89 -3.11
C ASN A 61 35.55 -9.00 -4.17
N ASP A 62 34.35 -9.45 -4.53
CA ASP A 62 34.18 -10.33 -5.67
C ASP A 62 33.95 -9.51 -6.95
N ALA A 63 35.05 -9.31 -7.66
CA ALA A 63 35.04 -9.01 -9.08
C ALA A 63 34.39 -10.19 -9.82
N SER A 64 33.23 -9.97 -10.42
CA SER A 64 32.57 -10.94 -11.29
C SER A 64 33.46 -11.23 -12.49
N THR A 65 34.17 -12.35 -12.42
CA THR A 65 34.93 -12.95 -13.52
C THR A 65 33.98 -13.86 -14.29
N GLY A 66 34.05 -13.81 -15.63
CA GLY A 66 33.07 -14.34 -16.56
C GLY A 66 32.63 -15.80 -16.34
N GLY A 67 31.33 -16.03 -16.49
CA GLY A 67 30.72 -17.34 -16.61
C GLY A 67 30.69 -17.79 -18.06
N SER A 68 31.52 -18.78 -18.39
CA SER A 68 31.46 -19.57 -19.61
C SER A 68 30.45 -20.72 -19.46
N GLY A 69 29.67 -20.98 -20.51
CA GLY A 69 29.11 -22.31 -20.76
C GLY A 69 27.61 -22.47 -20.56
N GLY A 70 26.85 -22.26 -21.64
CA GLY A 70 25.51 -22.81 -21.80
C GLY A 70 25.40 -23.40 -23.20
N SER A 71 25.41 -24.73 -23.29
CA SER A 71 25.29 -25.49 -24.54
C SER A 71 23.96 -25.18 -25.22
N ASP A 72 24.05 -24.51 -26.38
CA ASP A 72 22.91 -24.24 -27.23
C ASP A 72 22.48 -25.56 -27.89
N SER A 73 21.35 -26.09 -27.44
CA SER A 73 20.71 -27.28 -27.98
C SER A 73 19.32 -26.89 -28.45
N GLY A 74 19.27 -26.17 -29.58
CA GLY A 74 18.14 -26.28 -30.47
C GLY A 74 17.73 -25.00 -31.19
N VAL A 75 18.09 -24.97 -32.47
CA VAL A 75 17.24 -24.48 -33.58
C VAL A 75 17.21 -22.95 -33.75
N ILE A 76 18.26 -22.36 -34.35
CA ILE A 76 18.43 -21.99 -35.76
C ILE A 76 19.85 -21.38 -35.86
N ASP A 77 20.81 -22.17 -36.35
CA ASP A 77 22.14 -21.66 -36.68
C ASP A 77 21.99 -20.78 -37.94
N ALA A 78 22.19 -19.47 -37.80
CA ALA A 78 22.29 -18.59 -38.95
C ALA A 78 23.49 -19.04 -39.81
N PRO A 79 23.39 -19.00 -41.15
CA PRO A 79 24.46 -19.49 -42.01
C PRO A 79 25.77 -18.79 -41.68
N VAL A 80 26.76 -19.59 -41.30
CA VAL A 80 28.14 -19.22 -40.97
C VAL A 80 28.80 -18.65 -42.21
N ASN A 81 28.62 -17.34 -42.43
CA ASN A 81 29.54 -16.54 -43.21
C ASN A 81 30.55 -15.99 -42.21
N ASP A 82 31.77 -16.54 -42.23
CA ASP A 82 32.94 -16.16 -41.42
C ASP A 82 33.49 -14.76 -41.76
N GLY A 83 32.60 -13.80 -42.03
CA GLY A 83 32.96 -12.40 -42.14
C GLY A 83 33.50 -11.95 -40.79
N ALA A 84 34.80 -11.66 -40.73
CA ALA A 84 35.47 -11.17 -39.54
C ALA A 84 34.62 -10.10 -38.86
N LEU A 85 34.21 -10.36 -37.62
CA LEU A 85 33.53 -9.38 -36.77
C LEU A 85 34.47 -8.17 -36.64
N THR A 86 34.21 -7.14 -37.42
CA THR A 86 34.90 -5.85 -37.31
C THR A 86 34.60 -5.28 -35.93
N ALA A 87 35.53 -4.53 -35.32
CA ALA A 87 35.25 -3.84 -34.05
C ALA A 87 33.98 -2.96 -34.10
N ASP A 88 33.52 -2.61 -35.31
CA ASP A 88 32.31 -1.85 -35.60
C ASP A 88 31.01 -2.69 -35.61
N SER A 89 31.10 -4.03 -35.51
CA SER A 89 29.96 -4.96 -35.37
C SER A 89 29.80 -5.47 -33.94
N ALA A 90 30.45 -4.82 -32.97
CA ALA A 90 30.22 -5.05 -31.55
C ALA A 90 28.83 -4.51 -31.16
N CYS A 91 28.00 -5.38 -30.57
CA CYS A 91 26.68 -5.16 -29.97
C CYS A 91 26.17 -3.71 -30.03
N ALA A 92 25.20 -3.44 -30.92
CA ALA A 92 24.43 -2.19 -30.86
C ALA A 92 23.69 -2.13 -29.52
N GLU A 93 24.24 -1.37 -28.56
CA GLU A 93 23.63 -1.12 -27.26
C GLU A 93 22.44 -0.18 -27.46
N TYR A 94 21.24 -0.74 -27.53
CA TYR A 94 20.01 0.04 -27.52
C TYR A 94 19.64 0.34 -26.06
N SER A 95 19.76 1.60 -25.66
CA SER A 95 19.19 2.05 -24.39
C SER A 95 17.67 2.14 -24.53
N ALA A 96 16.95 1.21 -23.91
CA ALA A 96 15.52 1.28 -23.74
C ALA A 96 15.22 1.69 -22.30
N GLU A 97 14.73 2.92 -22.12
CA GLU A 97 14.26 3.40 -20.81
C GLU A 97 12.85 2.86 -20.54
N ALA A 98 12.71 2.01 -19.51
CA ALA A 98 11.41 1.49 -19.10
C ALA A 98 10.60 2.61 -18.42
N LYS A 99 9.59 3.14 -19.10
CA LYS A 99 8.62 4.05 -18.49
C LYS A 99 7.65 3.26 -17.63
N GLN A 100 7.71 3.47 -16.32
CA GLN A 100 6.73 2.91 -15.40
C GLN A 100 5.39 3.63 -15.59
N ALA A 101 4.37 2.88 -16.02
CA ALA A 101 3.02 3.41 -16.10
C ALA A 101 2.52 3.79 -14.69
N PRO A 102 1.71 4.85 -14.54
CA PRO A 102 1.10 5.19 -13.26
C PRO A 102 0.36 3.98 -12.70
N ALA A 103 0.79 3.51 -11.53
CA ALA A 103 0.16 2.38 -10.87
C ALA A 103 -0.97 2.87 -9.94
N ALA A 104 -1.99 2.04 -9.79
CA ALA A 104 -3.10 2.27 -8.88
C ALA A 104 -3.07 1.20 -7.78
N MET A 105 -3.29 1.61 -6.53
CA MET A 105 -3.38 0.71 -5.38
C MET A 105 -4.66 0.99 -4.58
N LEU A 106 -5.48 -0.06 -4.43
CA LEU A 106 -6.62 -0.08 -3.53
C LEU A 106 -6.24 -0.83 -2.26
N ILE A 107 -6.25 -0.14 -1.13
CA ILE A 107 -6.02 -0.74 0.18
C ILE A 107 -7.34 -1.32 0.66
N VAL A 108 -7.38 -2.64 0.90
CA VAL A 108 -8.56 -3.32 1.46
C VAL A 108 -8.25 -3.72 2.90
N LEU A 109 -8.98 -3.18 3.87
CA LEU A 109 -8.76 -3.41 5.30
C LEU A 109 -9.93 -4.19 5.92
N ASP A 110 -9.60 -5.23 6.69
CA ASP A 110 -10.58 -5.94 7.52
C ASP A 110 -10.90 -5.14 8.79
N GLN A 111 -12.19 -4.97 9.07
CA GLN A 111 -12.80 -4.30 10.22
C GLN A 111 -13.65 -5.30 11.03
N SER A 112 -13.34 -6.60 10.94
CA SER A 112 -14.00 -7.60 11.78
C SER A 112 -13.76 -7.31 13.26
N LEU A 113 -14.69 -7.73 14.14
CA LEU A 113 -14.53 -7.60 15.60
C LEU A 113 -13.22 -8.21 16.13
N SER A 114 -12.65 -9.18 15.39
CA SER A 114 -11.36 -9.78 15.74
C SER A 114 -10.17 -8.81 15.60
N MET A 115 -10.33 -7.71 14.85
CA MET A 115 -9.36 -6.62 14.69
C MET A 115 -9.36 -5.64 15.86
N ALA A 116 -10.44 -5.56 16.63
CA ALA A 116 -10.49 -4.77 17.88
C ALA A 116 -9.57 -5.34 18.97
N GLN A 117 -9.15 -6.59 18.83
CA GLN A 117 -8.40 -7.31 19.83
C GLN A 117 -6.88 -7.14 19.63
N SER A 118 -6.14 -7.10 20.74
CA SER A 118 -4.67 -7.09 20.77
C SER A 118 -4.01 -5.98 19.95
N GLY A 119 -4.70 -4.84 19.75
CA GLY A 119 -4.16 -3.69 19.02
C GLY A 119 -3.93 -3.92 17.52
N LYS A 120 -4.53 -4.96 16.92
CA LYS A 120 -4.36 -5.29 15.49
C LYS A 120 -4.81 -4.14 14.59
N TRP A 121 -5.96 -3.53 14.90
CA TRP A 121 -6.45 -2.36 14.18
C TRP A 121 -5.44 -1.21 14.22
N THR A 122 -4.96 -0.82 15.40
CA THR A 122 -3.97 0.25 15.56
C THR A 122 -2.67 -0.05 14.81
N ALA A 123 -2.20 -1.30 14.85
CA ALA A 123 -1.01 -1.72 14.10
C ALA A 123 -1.22 -1.62 12.58
N ALA A 124 -2.39 -2.05 12.08
CA ALA A 124 -2.74 -1.94 10.68
C ALA A 124 -2.85 -0.48 10.22
N GLN A 125 -3.48 0.39 11.01
CA GLN A 125 -3.53 1.83 10.71
C GLN A 125 -2.15 2.42 10.55
N LEU A 126 -1.24 2.16 11.51
CA LEU A 126 0.10 2.70 11.48
C LEU A 126 0.90 2.18 10.28
N ALA A 127 0.80 0.88 9.99
CA ALA A 127 1.46 0.27 8.84
C ALA A 127 0.97 0.88 7.51
N ILE A 128 -0.33 1.10 7.36
CA ILE A 128 -0.91 1.73 6.17
C ILE A 128 -0.37 3.15 6.02
N VAL A 129 -0.42 3.97 7.08
CA VAL A 129 0.02 5.37 7.04
C VAL A 129 1.52 5.46 6.71
N GLN A 130 2.36 4.63 7.35
CA GLN A 130 3.79 4.57 7.07
C GLN A 130 4.08 4.14 5.64
N ALA A 131 3.36 3.14 5.12
CA ALA A 131 3.55 2.66 3.76
C ALA A 131 3.20 3.73 2.73
N ILE A 132 2.02 4.34 2.84
CA ILE A 132 1.54 5.32 1.83
C ILE A 132 2.37 6.60 1.82
N ASP A 133 3.00 6.98 2.94
CA ASP A 133 3.85 8.17 3.01
C ASP A 133 5.21 8.01 2.31
N THR A 134 5.60 6.79 1.93
CA THR A 134 6.85 6.60 1.19
C THR A 134 6.80 7.26 -0.21
N PRO A 135 7.94 7.78 -0.72
CA PRO A 135 7.99 8.44 -2.03
C PRO A 135 7.55 7.58 -3.22
N ALA A 136 7.60 6.24 -3.07
CA ALA A 136 7.14 5.29 -4.08
C ALA A 136 5.66 5.50 -4.47
N PHE A 137 4.86 6.14 -3.61
CA PHE A 137 3.43 6.38 -3.84
C PHE A 137 3.11 7.78 -4.39
N ASP A 138 4.09 8.66 -4.59
CA ASP A 138 3.83 10.06 -4.97
C ASP A 138 3.19 10.19 -6.38
N ASN A 139 3.47 9.24 -7.28
CA ASN A 139 2.95 9.19 -8.65
C ASN A 139 1.94 8.05 -8.88
N MET A 140 1.30 7.57 -7.82
CA MET A 140 0.30 6.49 -7.89
C MET A 140 -1.08 7.00 -7.49
N SER A 141 -2.14 6.30 -7.89
CA SER A 141 -3.49 6.56 -7.40
C SER A 141 -3.79 5.65 -6.20
N LEU A 142 -4.28 6.22 -5.09
CA LEU A 142 -4.58 5.50 -3.84
C LEU A 142 -6.07 5.54 -3.51
N GLY A 143 -6.57 4.47 -2.90
CA GLY A 143 -7.92 4.38 -2.35
C GLY A 143 -7.99 3.45 -1.15
N LEU A 144 -9.06 3.54 -0.38
CA LEU A 144 -9.32 2.71 0.80
C LEU A 144 -10.72 2.09 0.73
N LEU A 145 -10.77 0.77 0.83
CA LEU A 145 -11.98 -0.02 1.02
C LEU A 145 -11.88 -0.75 2.37
N VAL A 146 -12.93 -0.70 3.16
CA VAL A 146 -12.99 -1.39 4.45
C VAL A 146 -14.20 -2.33 4.48
N TYR A 147 -13.98 -3.51 5.03
CA TYR A 147 -14.95 -4.59 5.15
C TYR A 147 -14.81 -5.27 6.52
N PRO A 148 -15.89 -5.67 7.22
CA PRO A 148 -17.28 -5.46 6.88
C PRO A 148 -17.72 -4.01 7.12
N ALA A 149 -18.53 -3.48 6.20
CA ALA A 149 -19.12 -2.14 6.27
C ALA A 149 -20.50 -2.14 6.98
N GLY A 150 -21.07 -3.32 7.28
CA GLY A 150 -22.35 -3.43 7.96
C GLY A 150 -22.84 -4.87 8.12
N GLN A 151 -24.02 -5.00 8.71
CA GLN A 151 -24.72 -6.28 8.84
C GLN A 151 -25.61 -6.55 7.63
N VAL A 152 -25.66 -7.80 7.20
CA VAL A 152 -26.63 -8.28 6.20
C VAL A 152 -27.48 -9.41 6.79
N PRO A 153 -28.76 -9.53 6.40
CA PRO A 153 -29.60 -10.65 6.82
C PRO A 153 -28.96 -11.97 6.39
N GLY A 154 -28.73 -12.87 7.35
CA GLY A 154 -28.22 -14.20 7.06
C GLY A 154 -29.21 -15.03 6.26
N PRO A 155 -28.74 -16.11 5.60
CA PRO A 155 -29.62 -17.03 4.90
C PRO A 155 -30.64 -17.67 5.87
N THR A 156 -31.77 -18.13 5.34
CA THR A 156 -32.87 -18.72 6.13
C THR A 156 -32.44 -19.91 6.99
N CYS A 157 -31.37 -20.62 6.59
CA CYS A 157 -30.79 -21.70 7.38
C CYS A 157 -30.14 -21.23 8.70
N LEU A 158 -29.76 -19.96 8.81
CA LEU A 158 -29.32 -19.32 10.04
C LEU A 158 -30.47 -18.56 10.74
N LEU A 159 -31.73 -18.97 10.51
CA LEU A 159 -32.92 -18.34 11.09
C LEU A 159 -33.03 -16.83 10.78
N GLY A 160 -32.39 -16.35 9.71
CA GLY A 160 -32.34 -14.92 9.37
C GLY A 160 -31.52 -14.07 10.35
N LEU A 161 -30.62 -14.67 11.14
CA LEU A 161 -29.71 -13.92 12.00
C LEU A 161 -28.81 -13.00 11.16
N ASN A 162 -28.65 -11.75 11.60
CA ASN A 162 -27.77 -10.79 10.94
C ASN A 162 -26.31 -11.21 11.09
N VAL A 163 -25.55 -11.13 9.99
CA VAL A 163 -24.12 -11.44 9.94
C VAL A 163 -23.32 -10.21 9.50
N TRP A 164 -22.14 -10.00 10.09
CA TRP A 164 -21.23 -8.91 9.76
C TRP A 164 -20.39 -9.23 8.51
N CYS A 165 -21.05 -9.28 7.35
CA CYS A 165 -20.38 -9.46 6.06
C CYS A 165 -20.89 -8.50 4.97
N GLY A 166 -21.50 -7.38 5.36
CA GLY A 166 -21.85 -6.33 4.42
C GLY A 166 -20.61 -5.73 3.79
N VAL A 167 -20.57 -5.66 2.47
CA VAL A 167 -19.52 -4.97 1.71
C VAL A 167 -20.14 -3.69 1.15
N SER A 168 -19.46 -2.55 1.28
CA SER A 168 -19.87 -1.34 0.58
C SER A 168 -19.50 -1.48 -0.90
N ALA A 169 -20.44 -1.17 -1.81
CA ALA A 169 -20.14 -1.13 -3.24
C ALA A 169 -19.20 0.04 -3.60
N LEU A 170 -19.06 1.03 -2.72
CA LEU A 170 -18.20 2.19 -2.89
C LEU A 170 -17.06 2.16 -1.87
N ALA A 171 -15.85 2.45 -2.35
CA ALA A 171 -14.69 2.67 -1.48
C ALA A 171 -14.95 3.85 -0.54
N GLN A 172 -14.59 3.70 0.73
CA GLN A 172 -14.73 4.77 1.73
C GLN A 172 -13.84 5.97 1.38
N VAL A 173 -12.68 5.71 0.76
CA VAL A 173 -11.88 6.74 0.09
C VAL A 173 -11.73 6.34 -1.38
N PRO A 174 -12.29 7.11 -2.33
CA PRO A 174 -12.22 6.78 -3.74
C PRO A 174 -10.78 6.85 -4.25
N LEU A 175 -10.49 6.03 -5.27
CA LEU A 175 -9.19 6.00 -5.92
C LEU A 175 -8.88 7.39 -6.53
N THR A 176 -7.88 8.07 -5.99
CA THR A 176 -7.50 9.44 -6.38
C THR A 176 -5.99 9.54 -6.48
N ASP A 177 -5.48 10.39 -7.37
CA ASP A 177 -4.04 10.63 -7.49
C ASP A 177 -3.46 11.19 -6.18
N THR A 178 -2.34 10.60 -5.76
CA THR A 178 -1.80 10.86 -4.42
C THR A 178 -1.10 12.20 -4.33
N GLY A 179 -0.34 12.56 -5.38
CA GLY A 179 0.54 13.71 -5.38
C GLY A 179 1.65 13.62 -4.32
N PHE A 180 2.34 14.73 -4.11
CA PHE A 180 3.49 14.80 -3.20
C PHE A 180 3.11 15.06 -1.73
N ASN A 181 1.86 15.43 -1.46
CA ASN A 181 1.38 15.70 -0.11
C ASN A 181 1.35 14.41 0.71
N LYS A 182 1.94 14.45 1.91
CA LYS A 182 1.95 13.34 2.88
C LYS A 182 0.69 13.35 3.75
N SER A 183 0.55 12.39 4.66
CA SER A 183 -0.59 12.30 5.58
C SER A 183 -0.72 13.46 6.58
N SER A 184 0.14 14.48 6.52
CA SER A 184 0.11 15.71 7.32
C SER A 184 -0.42 16.93 6.55
N ALA A 185 -0.70 16.78 5.25
CA ALA A 185 -1.16 17.85 4.37
C ALA A 185 -2.43 17.42 3.61
N PRO A 186 -3.30 18.37 3.21
CA PRO A 186 -4.53 18.03 2.49
C PRO A 186 -4.28 17.18 1.25
N GLY A 187 -5.02 16.07 1.11
CA GLY A 187 -4.87 15.12 0.01
C GLY A 187 -5.47 13.75 0.33
N VAL A 188 -5.34 12.79 -0.59
CA VAL A 188 -5.89 11.43 -0.40
C VAL A 188 -5.25 10.71 0.79
N ARG A 189 -3.95 10.90 1.05
CA ARG A 189 -3.26 10.30 2.21
C ARG A 189 -3.84 10.79 3.54
N GLN A 190 -4.12 12.09 3.64
CA GLN A 190 -4.78 12.68 4.81
C GLN A 190 -6.22 12.18 4.94
N ASN A 191 -6.95 12.02 3.84
CA ASN A 191 -8.31 11.47 3.88
C ASN A 191 -8.32 10.03 4.40
N ILE A 192 -7.37 9.20 3.94
CA ILE A 192 -7.16 7.84 4.44
C ILE A 192 -6.83 7.87 5.94
N TYR A 193 -5.88 8.71 6.37
CA TYR A 193 -5.51 8.87 7.78
C TYR A 193 -6.71 9.29 8.64
N ASN A 194 -7.44 10.34 8.24
CA ASN A 194 -8.59 10.85 8.97
C ASN A 194 -9.69 9.79 9.10
N TRP A 195 -9.95 9.04 8.02
CA TRP A 195 -10.92 7.95 8.04
C TRP A 195 -10.50 6.87 9.03
N LEU A 196 -9.25 6.39 8.94
CA LEU A 196 -8.71 5.37 9.84
C LEU A 196 -8.74 5.83 11.31
N SER A 197 -8.39 7.09 11.59
CA SER A 197 -8.38 7.61 12.97
C SER A 197 -9.78 7.80 13.59
N SER A 198 -10.80 7.98 12.76
CA SER A 198 -12.19 8.23 13.21
C SER A 198 -13.04 6.97 13.28
N HIS A 199 -12.54 5.83 12.78
CA HIS A 199 -13.27 4.57 12.74
C HIS A 199 -12.54 3.48 13.54
N GLN A 200 -13.32 2.71 14.30
CA GLN A 200 -12.88 1.51 15.01
C GLN A 200 -13.73 0.30 14.56
N PRO A 201 -13.16 -0.92 14.59
CA PRO A 201 -13.88 -2.15 14.28
C PRO A 201 -14.90 -2.54 15.34
#